data_AF-A0A365T8W4-F1
#
_entry.id   AF-A0A365T8W4-F1
#
_cell.length_a   1.000
_cell.length_b   1.000
_cell.length_c   1.000
_cell.angle_alpha   90.00
_cell.angle_beta   90.00
_cell.angle_gamma   90.00
#
_symmetry.space_group_name_H-M   'P 1'
#
loop_
_entity.id
_entity.type
_entity.pdbx_description
1 polymer ?
#
loop_
_entity_poly.entity_id
_entity_poly.type
_entity_poly.pdbx_seq_one_letter_code
_entity_poly.pdbx_strand_id
1 'polypeptide(L)' 'MKQLRPPSDGRDGVDIPPPPADGDYDCSSFDTQEQAQAVLDRTSGDPHRLDGDDDGVACESL' A
#
# COMPACT_ATOMS: atom_id res chain seq x y z
N MET A 1 -4.61 -27.04 -2.16
CA MET A 1 -3.84 -26.13 -3.04
C MET A 1 -4.27 -24.71 -2.72
N LYS A 2 -3.30 -23.84 -2.44
CA LYS A 2 -3.42 -22.63 -1.60
C LYS A 2 -4.54 -21.69 -2.03
N GLN A 3 -5.43 -21.39 -1.09
CA GLN A 3 -6.08 -20.08 -0.95
C GLN A 3 -6.14 -19.78 0.55
N LEU A 4 -4.99 -19.41 1.12
CA LEU A 4 -5.00 -18.77 2.43
C LEU A 4 -5.62 -17.40 2.19
N ARG A 5 -6.89 -17.25 2.58
CA ARG A 5 -7.58 -15.95 2.57
C ARG A 5 -6.69 -14.97 3.32
N PRO A 6 -6.23 -13.86 2.72
CA PRO A 6 -5.52 -12.83 3.47
C PRO A 6 -6.47 -12.27 4.53
N PRO A 7 -5.95 -11.79 5.67
CA PRO A 7 -6.78 -11.30 6.76
C PRO A 7 -7.56 -10.07 6.28
N SER A 8 -8.85 -10.26 6.01
CA SER A 8 -9.83 -9.18 5.93
C SER A 8 -10.03 -8.59 7.33
N ASP A 9 -9.08 -7.78 7.78
CA ASP A 9 -9.28 -6.85 8.90
C ASP A 9 -8.91 -5.42 8.42
N GLY A 10 -9.51 -5.04 7.29
CA GLY A 10 -9.67 -3.65 6.88
C GLY A 10 -11.16 -3.34 7.01
N ARG A 11 -11.51 -2.46 7.93
CA ARG A 11 -12.89 -1.97 8.09
C ARG A 11 -13.23 -0.91 7.02
N ASP A 12 -12.29 -0.72 6.09
CA ASP A 12 -12.28 0.20 4.96
C ASP A 12 -11.96 -0.66 3.74
N GLY A 13 -12.88 -0.78 2.78
CA GLY A 13 -12.90 -1.78 1.71
C GLY A 13 -11.81 -1.69 0.64
N VAL A 14 -10.59 -1.31 1.00
CA VAL A 14 -9.45 -1.15 0.08
C VAL A 14 -8.71 -2.47 -0.06
N ASP A 15 -8.81 -3.10 -1.23
CA ASP A 15 -8.07 -4.32 -1.56
C ASP A 15 -6.61 -3.95 -1.87
N ILE A 16 -5.72 -4.17 -0.90
CA ILE A 16 -4.29 -3.89 -1.09
C ILE A 16 -3.63 -5.10 -1.78
N PRO A 17 -2.88 -4.88 -2.88
CA PRO A 17 -2.17 -5.94 -3.57
C PRO A 17 -1.14 -6.62 -2.65
N PRO A 18 -0.85 -7.92 -2.90
CA PRO A 18 0.17 -8.63 -2.14
C PRO A 18 1.53 -7.93 -2.28
N PRO A 19 2.40 -8.03 -1.26
CA PRO A 19 3.69 -7.37 -1.29
C PRO A 19 4.55 -7.88 -2.46
N PRO A 20 5.32 -6.99 -3.10
CA PRO A 20 6.23 -7.36 -4.18
C PRO A 20 7.34 -8.30 -3.69
N ALA A 21 8.07 -8.91 -4.63
CA ALA A 21 9.01 -10.00 -4.34
C ALA A 21 10.22 -9.58 -3.50
N ASP A 22 10.63 -8.33 -3.64
CA ASP A 22 11.67 -7.65 -2.87
C ASP A 22 11.14 -7.07 -1.55
N GLY A 23 9.82 -7.03 -1.37
CA GLY A 23 9.14 -6.59 -0.15
C GLY A 23 8.99 -5.07 -0.03
N ASP A 24 9.36 -4.29 -1.04
CA ASP A 24 9.27 -2.84 -1.05
C ASP A 24 8.14 -2.37 -1.99
N TYR A 25 7.11 -1.74 -1.43
CA TYR A 25 6.02 -1.22 -2.25
C TYR A 25 6.48 0.01 -3.02
N ASP A 26 6.24 0.01 -4.33
CA ASP A 26 6.38 1.19 -5.18
C ASP A 26 4.98 1.74 -5.55
N CYS A 27 4.90 3.00 -5.99
CA CYS A 27 3.65 3.53 -6.57
C CYS A 27 3.15 2.70 -7.76
N SER A 28 4.03 2.03 -8.50
CA SER A 28 3.67 1.12 -9.59
C SER A 28 3.06 -0.22 -9.12
N SER A 29 3.12 -0.49 -7.81
CA SER A 29 2.52 -1.68 -7.19
C SER A 29 1.01 -1.54 -6.96
N PHE A 30 0.47 -0.33 -7.11
CA PHE A 30 -0.92 0.00 -6.84
C PHE A 30 -1.64 0.46 -8.10
N ASP A 31 -2.93 0.18 -8.18
CA ASP A 31 -3.81 0.66 -9.24
C ASP A 31 -4.41 2.03 -8.89
N THR A 32 -4.49 2.37 -7.60
CA THR A 32 -5.06 3.64 -7.12
C THR A 32 -4.25 4.26 -5.99
N GLN A 33 -4.33 5.59 -5.88
CA GLN A 33 -3.79 6.35 -4.76
C GLN A 33 -4.32 5.86 -3.39
N GLU A 34 -5.60 5.48 -3.30
CA GLU A 34 -6.22 5.00 -2.05
C GLU A 34 -5.55 3.70 -1.54
N GLN A 35 -5.13 2.81 -2.44
CA GLN A 35 -4.39 1.60 -2.06
C GLN A 35 -2.99 1.94 -1.52
N ALA A 36 -2.28 2.86 -2.19
CA ALA A 36 -0.97 3.33 -1.74
C ALA A 36 -1.07 4.03 -0.38
N GLN A 37 -2.08 4.89 -0.20
CA GLN A 37 -2.35 5.59 1.05
C GLN A 37 -2.60 4.61 2.19
N ALA A 38 -3.38 3.56 1.94
CA ALA A 38 -3.64 2.56 2.95
C ALA A 38 -2.38 1.79 3.38
N VAL A 39 -1.32 1.70 2.54
CA VAL A 39 -0.01 1.17 2.95
C VAL A 39 0.80 2.20 3.74
N LEU A 40 0.83 3.46 3.29
CA LEU A 40 1.48 4.56 4.02
C LEU A 40 0.90 4.69 5.44
N ASP A 41 -0.42 4.69 5.60
CA ASP A 41 -1.08 4.78 6.91
C ASP A 41 -0.78 3.60 7.84
N ARG A 42 -0.44 2.43 7.29
CA ARG A 42 -0.10 1.21 8.04
C ARG A 42 1.37 1.14 8.42
N THR A 43 2.23 1.95 7.80
CA THR A 43 3.68 1.91 7.98
C THR A 43 4.18 3.22 8.57
N SER A 44 4.99 3.15 9.63
CA SER A 44 5.53 4.37 10.23
C SER A 44 6.78 4.84 9.49
N GLY A 45 6.81 6.10 9.09
CA GLY A 45 7.99 6.76 8.52
C GLY A 45 8.31 6.37 7.08
N ASP A 46 7.28 6.07 6.30
CA ASP A 46 7.33 5.80 4.85
C ASP A 46 8.55 4.96 4.39
N PRO A 47 8.69 3.72 4.88
CA PRO A 47 9.81 2.86 4.52
C PRO A 47 9.86 2.54 3.02
N HIS A 48 8.69 2.60 2.37
CA HIS A 48 8.45 2.29 0.97
C HIS A 48 8.57 3.53 0.06
N ARG A 49 8.83 4.71 0.62
CA ARG A 49 8.94 5.97 -0.12
C ARG A 49 7.73 6.26 -1.02
N LEU A 50 6.53 5.92 -0.52
CA LEU A 50 5.27 6.17 -1.20
C LEU A 50 4.88 7.65 -1.16
N ASP A 51 5.35 8.40 -0.15
CA ASP A 51 5.17 9.83 0.05
C ASP A 51 6.53 10.53 -0.04
N GLY A 52 6.92 10.87 -1.28
CA GLY A 52 8.26 11.36 -1.57
C GLY A 52 8.54 12.78 -1.08
N ASP A 53 7.50 13.56 -0.79
CA ASP A 53 7.57 14.94 -0.31
C ASP A 53 7.13 15.11 1.17
N ASP A 54 6.80 14.01 1.84
CA ASP A 54 6.41 13.94 3.26
C ASP A 54 5.19 14.83 3.59
N ASP A 55 4.24 14.94 2.66
CA ASP A 55 3.03 15.76 2.82
C ASP A 55 1.85 14.98 3.42
N GLY A 56 2.03 13.67 3.60
CA GLY A 56 1.06 12.72 4.12
C GLY A 56 0.22 12.03 3.04
N VAL A 57 0.49 12.29 1.76
CA VAL A 57 -0.28 11.75 0.63
C VAL A 57 0.60 10.81 -0.20
N ALA A 58 0.26 9.52 -0.17
CA ALA A 58 0.98 8.52 -0.94
C ALA A 58 0.70 8.66 -2.44
N CYS A 59 1.74 8.60 -3.27
CA CYS A 59 1.66 8.39 -4.72
C CYS A 59 0.60 9.26 -5.41
N GLU A 60 0.65 10.59 -5.19
CA GLU A 60 -0.34 11.58 -5.66
C GLU A 60 -0.64 11.56 -7.18
N SER A 61 0.21 10.89 -7.96
CA SER A 61 0.09 10.77 -9.41
C SER A 61 -0.75 9.58 -9.90
N LEU A 62 -1.28 8.74 -9.00
CA LEU A 62 -2.10 7.56 -9.32
C LEU A 62 -3.60 7.86 -9.45
#